data_AF-A0A7Y5KHZ3-F1
#
_entry.id   AF-A0A7Y5KHZ3-F1
#
_cell.length_a   1.000
_cell.length_b   1.000
_cell.length_c   1.000
_cell.angle_alpha   90.00
_cell.angle_beta   90.00
_cell.angle_gamma   90.00
#
_symmetry.space_group_name_H-M   'P 1'
#
loop_
_entity.id
_entity.type
_entity.pdbx_description
1 polymer ?
#
loop_
_entity_poly.entity_id
_entity_poly.type
_entity_poly.pdbx_seq_one_letter_code
_entity_poly.pdbx_strand_id
1 'polypeptide(L)'
;MSTLPAAPAPRRTRRGARLRLLVCLGIIVAALGWVSARGLTGSLVYYLAPSDLVTRHEADPGQRVRLGGYVVPGSVERAGSDLRFTVTDGTDSIGVVSTGPVPELFRA
;
A
#
# COMPACT_ATOMS: atom_id res chain seq x y z
N MET A 1 33.22 71.97 -2.89
CA MET A 1 31.97 71.35 -2.38
C MET A 1 31.59 70.22 -3.31
N SER A 2 31.91 68.99 -2.91
CA SER A 2 31.70 67.78 -3.69
C SER A 2 30.36 67.16 -3.32
N THR A 3 29.45 66.96 -4.27
CA THR A 3 28.26 66.14 -4.07
C THR A 3 28.31 64.98 -5.07
N LEU A 4 28.48 63.76 -4.54
CA LEU A 4 28.38 62.51 -5.31
C LEU A 4 26.89 62.22 -5.58
N PRO A 5 26.50 61.83 -6.81
CA PRO A 5 25.13 61.44 -7.10
C PRO A 5 24.80 60.09 -6.44
N ALA A 6 23.63 60.00 -5.81
CA ALA A 6 23.12 58.78 -5.19
C ALA A 6 22.80 57.71 -6.25
N ALA A 7 23.28 56.48 -6.04
CA ALA A 7 23.05 55.35 -6.93
C ALA A 7 21.58 54.88 -6.89
N PRO A 8 20.97 54.49 -8.04
CA PRO A 8 19.59 54.01 -8.06
C PRO A 8 19.49 52.59 -7.48
N ALA A 9 18.56 52.40 -6.54
CA ALA A 9 18.29 51.09 -5.93
C ALA A 9 17.69 50.10 -6.96
N PRO A 10 18.08 48.81 -6.93
CA PRO A 10 17.63 47.83 -7.90
C PRO A 10 16.13 47.57 -7.78
N ARG A 11 15.39 47.91 -8.84
CA ARG A 11 13.97 47.62 -8.99
C ARG A 11 13.79 46.11 -9.18
N ARG A 12 13.61 45.35 -8.09
CA ARG A 12 13.25 43.92 -8.17
C ARG A 12 11.92 43.78 -8.92
N THR A 13 11.99 43.20 -10.12
CA THR A 13 10.82 42.99 -10.96
C THR A 13 9.93 41.92 -10.30
N ARG A 14 8.75 42.33 -9.81
CA ARG A 14 7.80 41.41 -9.12
C ARG A 14 7.33 40.24 -10.01
N ARG A 15 7.47 40.36 -11.33
CA ARG A 15 7.11 39.32 -12.32
C ARG A 15 7.92 38.04 -12.12
N GLY A 16 9.22 38.14 -11.86
CA GLY A 16 10.08 36.97 -11.64
C GLY A 16 9.81 36.25 -10.31
N ALA A 17 9.25 36.95 -9.31
CA ALA A 17 8.86 36.34 -8.03
C ALA A 17 7.55 35.55 -8.16
N ARG A 18 6.57 36.07 -8.91
CA ARG A 18 5.29 35.39 -9.19
C ARG A 18 5.48 34.15 -10.04
N LEU A 19 6.33 34.21 -11.06
CA LEU A 19 6.64 33.05 -11.90
C LEU A 19 7.32 31.94 -11.08
N ARG A 20 8.28 32.30 -10.21
CA ARG A 20 8.91 31.36 -9.28
C ARG A 20 7.90 30.73 -8.33
N LEU A 21 6.96 31.51 -7.79
CA LEU A 21 5.89 31.01 -6.92
C LEU A 21 5.02 29.97 -7.64
N LEU A 22 4.61 30.27 -8.89
CA LEU A 22 3.80 29.36 -9.69
C LEU A 22 4.53 28.06 -10.04
N VAL A 23 5.83 28.14 -10.37
CA VAL A 23 6.65 26.96 -10.64
C VAL A 23 6.79 26.09 -9.38
N CYS A 24 7.09 26.69 -8.23
CA CYS A 24 7.15 25.96 -6.96
C CYS A 24 5.82 25.28 -6.62
N LEU A 25 4.70 25.99 -6.81
CA LEU A 25 3.38 25.42 -6.56
C LEU A 25 3.07 24.25 -7.51
N GLY A 26 3.42 24.39 -8.80
CA GLY A 26 3.28 23.32 -9.78
C GLY A 26 4.08 22.06 -9.41
N ILE A 27 5.32 22.22 -8.94
CA ILE A 27 6.15 21.10 -8.48
C ILE A 27 5.51 20.40 -7.28
N ILE A 28 5.00 21.16 -6.31
CA ILE A 28 4.35 20.59 -5.11
C ILE A 28 3.10 19.79 -5.50
N VAL A 29 2.24 20.34 -6.37
CA VAL A 29 1.03 19.65 -6.82
C VAL A 29 1.39 18.40 -7.63
N ALA A 30 2.39 18.47 -8.51
CA ALA A 30 2.85 17.31 -9.28
C ALA A 30 3.42 16.21 -8.37
N ALA A 31 4.23 16.59 -7.37
CA ALA A 31 4.78 15.65 -6.40
C ALA A 31 3.67 14.99 -5.56
N LEU A 32 2.68 15.76 -5.09
CA LEU A 32 1.52 15.23 -4.38
C LEU A 32 0.72 14.27 -5.24
N GLY A 33 0.43 14.63 -6.50
CA GLY A 33 -0.28 13.75 -7.43
C GLY A 33 0.49 12.44 -7.70
N TRP A 34 1.82 12.52 -7.83
CA TRP A 34 2.67 11.35 -8.01
C TRP A 34 2.66 10.43 -6.79
N VAL A 35 2.79 11.00 -5.58
CA VAL A 35 2.74 10.24 -4.33
C VAL A 35 1.35 9.65 -4.11
N SER A 36 0.27 10.37 -4.40
CA SER A 36 -1.09 9.83 -4.29
C SER A 36 -1.33 8.67 -5.27
N ALA A 37 -0.85 8.78 -6.51
CA ALA A 37 -0.98 7.71 -7.51
C ALA A 37 -0.18 6.45 -7.15
N ARG A 38 0.94 6.60 -6.43
CA ARG A 38 1.84 5.49 -6.05
C ARG A 38 1.66 4.99 -4.61
N GLY A 39 1.11 5.81 -3.73
CA GLY A 39 1.05 5.56 -2.28
C GLY A 39 -0.18 4.76 -1.86
N LEU A 40 -1.24 4.75 -2.67
CA LEU A 40 -2.43 3.95 -2.41
C LEU A 40 -2.18 2.44 -2.52
N THR A 41 -1.08 2.01 -3.12
CA THR A 41 -0.78 0.59 -3.34
C THR A 41 -0.09 -0.08 -2.14
N GLY A 42 0.48 0.69 -1.20
CA GLY A 42 1.49 0.17 -0.26
C GLY A 42 1.01 -0.22 1.14
N SER A 43 -0.25 0.03 1.51
CA SER A 43 -0.68 -0.11 2.93
C SER A 43 -2.12 -0.54 3.15
N LEU A 44 -2.76 -1.14 2.14
CA LEU A 44 -3.96 -1.91 2.41
C LEU A 44 -3.49 -3.27 2.92
N VAL A 45 -3.66 -3.49 4.22
CA VAL A 45 -3.68 -4.82 4.82
C VAL A 45 -4.90 -5.51 4.22
N TYR A 46 -4.73 -5.99 2.99
CA TYR A 46 -5.76 -6.59 2.18
C TYR A 46 -6.07 -7.95 2.79
N TYR A 47 -7.05 -7.97 3.69
CA TYR A 47 -7.71 -9.19 4.13
C TYR A 47 -8.55 -9.67 2.97
N LEU A 48 -7.98 -10.53 2.13
CA LEU A 48 -8.73 -11.13 1.05
C LEU A 48 -9.57 -12.26 1.62
N ALA A 49 -10.83 -12.31 1.18
CA ALA A 49 -11.64 -13.49 1.31
C ALA A 49 -11.21 -14.55 0.27
N PRO A 50 -11.43 -15.85 0.52
CA PRO A 50 -11.20 -16.90 -0.46
C PRO A 50 -11.84 -16.62 -1.84
N SER A 51 -13.07 -16.13 -1.85
CA SER A 51 -13.77 -15.75 -3.10
C SER A 51 -13.08 -14.62 -3.86
N ASP A 52 -12.49 -13.63 -3.18
CA ASP A 52 -11.73 -12.56 -3.81
C ASP A 52 -10.45 -13.09 -4.48
N LEU A 53 -9.76 -14.05 -3.85
CA LEU A 53 -8.57 -14.67 -4.42
C LEU A 53 -8.89 -15.48 -5.69
N VAL A 54 -9.98 -16.26 -5.66
CA VAL A 54 -10.41 -17.07 -6.81
C VAL A 54 -10.89 -16.18 -7.95
N THR A 55 -11.68 -15.15 -7.65
CA THR A 55 -12.35 -14.32 -8.67
C THR A 55 -11.39 -13.31 -9.29
N ARG A 56 -10.56 -12.65 -8.47
CA ARG A 56 -9.74 -11.53 -8.95
C ARG A 56 -8.33 -11.92 -9.37
N HIS A 57 -7.90 -13.17 -9.13
CA HIS A 57 -6.51 -13.60 -9.36
C HIS A 57 -5.50 -12.62 -8.72
N GLU A 58 -5.89 -11.97 -7.62
CA GLU A 58 -5.20 -10.78 -7.09
C GLU A 58 -3.96 -11.14 -6.24
N ALA A 59 -3.61 -12.43 -6.23
CA ALA A 59 -2.36 -12.93 -5.68
C ALA A 59 -1.55 -13.58 -6.81
N ASP A 60 -0.62 -12.82 -7.37
CA ASP A 60 0.42 -13.39 -8.22
C ASP A 60 1.25 -14.41 -7.43
N PRO A 61 1.77 -15.48 -8.07
CA PRO A 61 2.67 -16.42 -7.41
C PRO A 61 3.85 -15.70 -6.74
N GLY A 62 3.93 -15.77 -5.40
CA GLY A 62 4.98 -15.14 -4.59
C GLY A 62 4.55 -13.86 -3.86
N GLN A 63 3.33 -13.35 -4.09
CA GLN A 63 2.80 -12.24 -3.31
C GLN A 63 2.34 -12.70 -1.93
N ARG A 64 2.82 -12.02 -0.87
CA ARG A 64 2.35 -12.28 0.49
C ARG A 64 1.04 -11.55 0.73
N VAL A 65 -0.02 -12.31 0.95
CA VAL A 65 -1.36 -11.80 1.28
C VAL A 65 -1.81 -12.33 2.63
N ARG A 66 -2.70 -11.60 3.30
CA ARG A 66 -3.37 -12.08 4.51
C ARG A 66 -4.74 -12.62 4.11
N LEU A 67 -4.92 -13.92 4.26
CA LEU A 67 -6.19 -14.60 3.99
C LEU A 67 -7.03 -14.64 5.27
N GLY A 68 -8.27 -14.17 5.21
CA GLY A 68 -9.24 -14.26 6.30
C GLY A 68 -10.38 -15.19 5.94
N GLY A 69 -10.90 -15.94 6.91
CA GLY A 69 -12.07 -16.81 6.70
C GLY A 69 -12.27 -17.80 7.86
N TYR A 70 -13.25 -18.67 7.68
CA TYR A 70 -13.58 -19.74 8.62
C TYR A 70 -12.90 -21.04 8.21
N VAL A 71 -12.41 -21.79 9.19
CA VAL A 71 -11.86 -23.13 8.93
C VAL A 71 -13.02 -24.10 8.76
N VAL A 72 -13.01 -24.87 7.67
CA VAL A 72 -14.03 -25.91 7.44
C VAL A 72 -13.87 -27.00 8.51
N PRO A 73 -14.92 -27.32 9.28
CA PRO A 73 -14.86 -28.38 10.29
C PRO A 73 -14.43 -29.72 9.68
N GLY A 74 -13.51 -30.42 10.33
CA GLY A 74 -13.00 -31.72 9.85
C GLY A 74 -11.97 -31.64 8.71
N SER A 75 -11.67 -30.46 8.18
CA SER A 75 -10.64 -30.29 7.12
C SER A 75 -9.21 -30.21 7.65
N VAL A 76 -9.05 -30.17 8.98
CA VAL A 76 -7.75 -29.96 9.63
C VAL A 76 -6.99 -31.28 9.69
N GLU A 77 -5.96 -31.40 8.87
CA GLU A 77 -5.05 -32.55 8.80
C GLU A 77 -3.65 -32.16 9.27
N ARG A 78 -3.10 -32.92 10.21
CA ARG A 78 -1.70 -32.77 10.65
C ARG A 78 -0.80 -33.70 9.85
N ALA A 79 0.19 -33.14 9.16
CA ALA A 79 1.22 -33.85 8.42
C ALA A 79 2.59 -33.58 9.05
N GLY A 80 2.90 -34.25 10.16
CA GLY A 80 4.15 -34.04 10.90
C GLY A 80 4.19 -32.67 11.58
N SER A 81 5.11 -31.80 11.14
CA SER A 81 5.21 -30.40 11.58
C SER A 81 4.24 -29.45 10.87
N ASP A 82 3.65 -29.90 9.77
CA ASP A 82 2.81 -29.05 8.92
C ASP A 82 1.33 -29.29 9.21
N LEU A 83 0.54 -28.24 9.06
CA LEU A 83 -0.92 -28.30 9.21
C LEU A 83 -1.58 -27.94 7.89
N ARG A 84 -2.46 -28.81 7.40
CA ARG A 84 -3.29 -28.55 6.22
C ARG A 84 -4.71 -28.33 6.69
N PHE A 85 -5.36 -27.28 6.21
CA PHE A 85 -6.76 -27.01 6.52
C PHE A 85 -7.38 -26.21 5.38
N THR A 86 -8.71 -26.30 5.28
CA THR A 86 -9.45 -25.54 4.27
C THR A 86 -10.10 -24.32 4.92
N VAL A 87 -9.92 -23.16 4.31
CA VAL A 87 -10.54 -21.90 4.72
C VAL A 87 -11.65 -21.54 3.75
N THR A 88 -12.82 -21.21 4.27
CA THR A 88 -14.00 -20.78 3.50
C THR A 88 -14.56 -19.46 4.03
N ASP A 89 -15.16 -18.68 3.15
CA ASP A 89 -16.02 -17.53 3.48
C ASP A 89 -17.52 -17.85 3.36
N GLY A 90 -17.87 -19.11 3.09
CA GLY A 90 -19.23 -19.56 2.81
C GLY A 90 -19.61 -19.58 1.33
N THR A 91 -18.78 -19.00 0.45
CA THR A 91 -18.99 -19.03 -1.01
C THR A 91 -17.93 -19.92 -1.66
N ASP A 92 -16.66 -19.65 -1.38
CA ASP A 92 -15.52 -20.40 -1.93
C ASP A 92 -14.67 -21.02 -0.82
N SER A 93 -13.79 -21.94 -1.21
CA SER A 93 -12.90 -22.66 -0.30
C SER A 93 -11.48 -22.72 -0.86
N ILE A 94 -10.48 -22.44 -0.01
CA ILE A 94 -9.07 -22.49 -0.34
C ILE A 94 -8.33 -23.40 0.63
N GLY A 95 -7.53 -24.33 0.10
CA GLY A 95 -6.62 -25.14 0.88
C GLY A 95 -5.40 -24.34 1.34
N VAL A 96 -5.11 -24.36 2.64
CA VAL A 96 -3.99 -23.67 3.26
C VAL A 96 -3.05 -24.69 3.89
N VAL A 97 -1.75 -24.51 3.65
CA VAL A 97 -0.68 -25.29 4.30
C VAL A 97 0.11 -24.35 5.20
N SER A 98 0.07 -24.62 6.51
CA SER A 98 0.88 -23.92 7.50
C SER A 98 2.16 -24.71 7.77
N THR A 99 3.28 -24.14 7.34
CA THR A 99 4.63 -24.67 7.59
C THR A 99 5.21 -23.97 8.82
N GLY A 100 5.01 -24.52 10.02
CA GLY A 100 5.53 -23.94 11.26
C GLY A 100 4.83 -24.44 12.52
N PRO A 101 5.38 -24.12 13.72
CA PRO A 101 4.78 -24.52 14.98
C PRO A 101 3.39 -23.88 15.12
N VAL A 102 2.36 -24.72 14.99
CA VAL A 102 0.97 -24.31 15.13
C VAL A 102 0.75 -23.92 16.59
N PRO A 103 0.30 -22.67 16.88
CA PRO A 103 -0.07 -22.30 18.25
C PRO A 103 -1.17 -23.23 18.77
N GLU A 104 -1.08 -23.70 20.01
CA GLU A 104 -2.08 -24.60 20.63
C GLU A 104 -3.52 -24.07 20.63
N LEU A 105 -3.70 -22.79 20.32
CA LEU A 105 -5.00 -22.13 20.16
C LEU A 105 -5.75 -22.59 18.90
N PHE A 106 -5.09 -23.23 17.93
CA PHE A 106 -5.76 -23.83 16.77
C PHE A 106 -6.34 -25.20 17.16
N ARG A 107 -7.51 -25.15 17.80
CA ARG A 107 -8.28 -26.35 18.16
C ARG A 107 -9.35 -26.56 17.09
N ALA A 108 -9.37 -27.79 16.55
CA ALA A 108 -10.45 -28.30 15.71
C ALA A 108 -11.76 -28.40 16.51
#